data_AF-A0A951A9E6-F1
#
_entry.id   AF-A0A951A9E6-F1
#
_cell.length_a   1.000
_cell.length_b   1.000
_cell.length_c   1.000
_cell.angle_alpha   90.00
_cell.angle_beta   90.00
_cell.angle_gamma   90.00
#
_symmetry.space_group_name_H-M   'P 1'
#
loop_
_entity.id
_entity.type
_entity.pdbx_description
1 polymer ?
#
loop_
_entity_poly.entity_id
_entity_poly.type
_entity_poly.pdbx_seq_one_letter_code
_entity_poly.pdbx_strand_id
1 'polypeptide(L)'
;EAKTPKSFINACDRFIYTEIFRTRGVASDNSKAEAKSNPLRDVKSDQTLKAALDQSIDAAIKEETGRANLAEVGAHLYKLLPDFDPRNYGFKQLSDVIRQLPTMALVREQRAGAPSVVYVERKQG
;
A
#
# COMPACT_ATOMS: atom_id res chain seq x y z
N GLU A 1 -2.15 -33.90 -27.16
CA GLU A 1 -2.45 -32.48 -27.00
C GLU A 1 -1.86 -31.97 -25.69
N ALA A 2 -0.98 -30.97 -25.73
CA ALA A 2 -0.41 -30.36 -24.53
C ALA A 2 -0.95 -28.93 -24.42
N LYS A 3 -1.96 -28.73 -23.58
CA LYS A 3 -2.51 -27.40 -23.32
C LYS A 3 -2.54 -27.19 -21.82
N THR A 4 -1.36 -26.91 -21.27
CA THR A 4 -1.25 -26.41 -19.89
C THR A 4 -1.76 -24.97 -19.91
N PRO A 5 -2.92 -24.67 -19.28
CA PRO A 5 -3.45 -23.32 -19.26
C PRO A 5 -2.52 -22.41 -18.45
N LYS A 6 -2.37 -21.15 -18.87
CA LYS A 6 -1.56 -20.07 -18.27
C LYS A 6 -1.96 -19.72 -16.82
N SER A 7 -2.81 -20.49 -16.18
CA SER A 7 -3.30 -20.29 -14.82
C SER A 7 -2.26 -20.63 -13.74
N PHE A 8 -1.11 -21.19 -14.10
CA PHE A 8 -0.05 -21.59 -13.16
C PHE A 8 1.09 -20.57 -13.00
N ILE A 9 1.03 -19.40 -13.64
CA ILE A 9 2.10 -18.38 -13.57
C ILE A 9 1.90 -17.41 -12.38
N ASN A 10 0.82 -17.53 -11.62
CA ASN A 10 0.45 -16.53 -10.60
C ASN A 10 0.65 -17.01 -9.15
N ALA A 11 1.63 -17.89 -8.90
CA ALA A 11 1.80 -18.51 -7.59
C ALA A 11 2.95 -17.94 -6.74
N CYS A 12 3.99 -17.30 -7.30
CA CYS A 12 5.18 -16.93 -6.52
C CYS A 12 5.97 -15.74 -7.13
N ASP A 13 5.37 -14.56 -7.32
CA ASP A 13 6.11 -13.34 -7.72
C ASP A 13 6.34 -12.37 -6.55
N ARG A 14 6.42 -12.90 -5.32
CA ARG A 14 6.76 -12.10 -4.15
C ARG A 14 7.92 -12.73 -3.40
N PHE A 15 9.11 -12.22 -3.66
CA PHE A 15 10.28 -12.50 -2.83
C PHE A 15 10.06 -11.87 -1.46
N ILE A 16 9.67 -12.70 -0.47
CA ILE A 16 9.61 -12.28 0.93
C ILE A 16 10.99 -12.54 1.54
N TYR A 17 11.70 -11.47 1.88
CA TYR A 17 12.89 -11.56 2.73
C TYR A 17 12.50 -12.14 4.09
N THR A 18 13.01 -13.32 4.42
CA THR A 18 12.62 -14.14 5.58
C THR A 18 13.12 -13.60 6.92
N GLU A 19 13.80 -12.45 6.94
CA GLU A 19 14.35 -11.85 8.17
C GLU A 19 13.33 -11.08 9.01
N ILE A 20 12.06 -10.97 8.58
CA ILE A 20 11.06 -10.08 9.19
C ILE A 20 10.04 -10.84 10.08
N PHE A 21 10.12 -12.18 10.15
CA PHE A 21 9.23 -12.99 11.00
C PHE A 21 9.68 -13.02 12.47
N ARG A 22 9.67 -11.87 13.15
CA ARG A 22 9.49 -11.84 14.61
C ARG A 22 8.07 -11.38 14.91
N THR A 23 7.28 -12.35 15.34
CA THR A 23 5.89 -12.31 15.79
C THR A 23 5.51 -11.04 16.57
N ARG A 24 4.31 -10.48 16.33
CA ARG A 24 3.35 -10.05 17.38
C ARG A 24 2.07 -9.44 16.79
N GLY A 25 0.95 -10.11 17.06
CA GLY A 25 -0.20 -9.53 17.76
C GLY A 25 -1.07 -8.51 17.02
N VAL A 26 -2.30 -8.94 16.74
CA VAL A 26 -3.48 -8.11 16.42
C VAL A 26 -3.68 -6.94 17.38
N ALA A 27 -3.81 -5.71 16.87
CA ALA A 27 -4.59 -4.61 17.47
C ALA A 27 -4.63 -3.41 16.53
N SER A 28 -5.85 -2.97 16.21
CA SER A 28 -6.17 -1.67 15.63
C SER A 28 -6.12 -0.65 16.77
N ASP A 29 -5.25 0.36 16.71
CA ASP A 29 -5.55 1.78 16.96
C ASP A 29 -4.25 2.60 16.92
N ASN A 30 -4.44 3.88 16.73
CA ASN A 30 -3.54 4.99 16.50
C ASN A 30 -2.28 5.06 17.38
N SER A 31 -1.22 5.62 16.79
CA SER A 31 0.00 6.15 17.42
C SER A 31 1.08 5.19 17.94
N LYS A 32 2.23 5.32 17.28
CA LYS A 32 3.61 5.24 17.83
C LYS A 32 4.04 3.88 18.41
N ALA A 33 4.51 3.03 17.52
CA ALA A 33 5.52 2.02 17.85
C ALA A 33 6.61 2.03 16.78
N GLU A 34 7.61 2.87 17.02
CA GLU A 34 8.93 2.83 16.36
C GLU A 34 9.54 1.44 16.54
N ALA A 35 9.42 0.59 15.51
CA ALA A 35 10.37 -0.49 15.33
C ALA A 35 11.67 0.14 14.83
N LYS A 36 12.64 0.27 15.74
CA LYS A 36 14.01 0.78 15.49
C LYS A 36 14.81 -0.17 14.58
N SER A 37 14.41 -0.24 13.32
CA SER A 37 15.25 -0.67 12.21
C SER A 37 15.30 0.52 11.28
N ASN A 38 16.51 1.06 11.06
CA ASN A 38 16.70 2.17 10.15
C ASN A 38 16.10 1.75 8.79
N PRO A 39 15.16 2.51 8.22
CA PRO A 39 14.51 2.11 6.98
C PRO A 39 15.57 2.03 5.88
N LEU A 40 15.51 0.99 5.03
CA LEU A 40 16.45 0.82 3.91
C LEU A 40 16.27 1.94 2.88
N ARG A 41 15.05 2.48 2.77
CA ARG A 41 14.66 3.54 1.84
C ARG A 41 13.79 4.56 2.56
N ASP A 42 13.90 5.83 2.15
CA ASP A 42 13.09 6.91 2.69
C ASP A 42 11.95 7.30 1.73
N VAL A 43 10.70 7.35 2.23
CA VAL A 43 9.51 7.66 1.42
C VAL A 43 9.56 9.08 0.86
N LYS A 44 10.17 10.03 1.57
CA LYS A 44 10.25 11.44 1.17
C LYS A 44 11.36 11.68 0.15
N SER A 45 12.35 10.82 0.04
CA SER A 45 13.43 10.94 -0.94
C SER A 45 13.25 10.04 -2.17
N ASP A 46 12.47 8.97 -2.07
CA ASP A 46 12.29 8.00 -3.15
C ASP A 46 11.31 8.50 -4.24
N GLN A 47 11.87 9.08 -5.30
CA GLN A 47 11.08 9.63 -6.41
C GLN A 47 10.36 8.55 -7.23
N THR A 48 10.94 7.35 -7.35
CA THR A 48 10.30 6.24 -8.06
C THR A 48 9.05 5.79 -7.33
N LEU A 49 9.13 5.64 -6.00
CA LEU A 49 7.97 5.31 -5.17
C LEU A 49 6.90 6.40 -5.29
N LYS A 50 7.26 7.68 -5.19
CA LYS A 50 6.30 8.79 -5.29
C LYS A 50 5.58 8.82 -6.63
N ALA A 51 6.32 8.74 -7.74
CA ALA A 51 5.73 8.73 -9.07
C ALA A 51 4.78 7.53 -9.27
N ALA A 52 5.18 6.35 -8.80
CA ALA A 52 4.33 5.16 -8.85
C ALA A 52 3.07 5.32 -7.98
N LEU A 53 3.17 5.91 -6.79
CA LEU A 53 2.03 6.20 -5.93
C LEU A 53 1.08 7.21 -6.55
N ASP A 54 1.58 8.31 -7.11
CA ASP A 54 0.75 9.31 -7.78
C ASP A 54 -0.01 8.68 -8.95
N GLN A 55 0.68 7.95 -9.82
CA GLN A 55 0.04 7.26 -10.95
C GLN A 55 -0.99 6.21 -10.48
N SER A 56 -0.69 5.48 -9.40
CA SER A 56 -1.61 4.48 -8.85
C SER A 56 -2.85 5.11 -8.22
N ILE A 57 -2.70 6.28 -7.61
CA ILE A 57 -3.81 7.06 -7.04
C ILE A 57 -4.66 7.61 -8.18
N ASP A 58 -4.06 8.27 -9.17
CA ASP A 58 -4.78 8.82 -10.33
C ASP A 58 -5.58 7.74 -11.08
N ALA A 59 -5.01 6.55 -11.24
CA ALA A 59 -5.70 5.42 -11.89
C ALA A 59 -6.88 4.87 -11.06
N ALA A 60 -6.89 5.09 -9.74
CA ALA A 60 -7.91 4.57 -8.83
C ALA A 60 -8.91 5.63 -8.36
N ILE A 61 -8.71 6.92 -8.68
CA ILE A 61 -9.65 7.98 -8.35
C ILE A 61 -10.97 7.74 -9.10
N LYS A 62 -12.07 7.78 -8.35
CA LYS A 62 -13.42 7.77 -8.93
C LYS A 62 -13.92 9.19 -9.13
N GLU A 63 -14.32 9.52 -10.36
CA GLU A 63 -14.80 10.87 -10.71
C GLU A 63 -15.99 11.33 -9.86
N GLU A 64 -16.87 10.40 -9.46
CA GLU A 64 -18.05 10.69 -8.62
C GLU A 64 -17.71 11.16 -7.19
N THR A 65 -16.60 10.67 -6.62
CA THR A 65 -16.27 10.93 -5.21
C THR A 65 -14.98 11.74 -5.05
N GLY A 66 -14.14 11.80 -6.08
CA GLY A 66 -12.81 12.39 -6.02
C GLY A 66 -11.81 11.61 -5.15
N ARG A 67 -12.12 10.35 -4.79
CA ARG A 67 -11.30 9.53 -3.89
C ARG A 67 -10.89 8.24 -4.58
N ALA A 68 -9.75 7.72 -4.17
CA ALA A 68 -9.25 6.44 -4.62
C ALA A 68 -9.41 5.37 -3.54
N ASN A 69 -9.91 4.18 -3.89
CA ASN A 69 -9.94 3.06 -2.95
C ASN A 69 -8.50 2.57 -2.69
N LEU A 70 -8.07 2.50 -1.44
CA LEU A 70 -6.70 2.11 -1.07
C LEU A 70 -6.33 0.71 -1.58
N ALA A 71 -7.28 -0.22 -1.64
CA ALA A 71 -7.03 -1.57 -2.17
C ALA A 71 -6.75 -1.53 -3.68
N GLU A 72 -7.49 -0.69 -4.42
CA GLU A 72 -7.27 -0.48 -5.86
C GLU A 72 -5.92 0.22 -6.08
N VAL A 73 -5.60 1.27 -5.31
CA VAL A 73 -4.28 1.93 -5.33
C VAL A 73 -3.17 0.91 -5.13
N GLY A 74 -3.30 0.02 -4.15
CA GLY A 74 -2.33 -1.07 -3.92
C GLY A 74 -2.20 -1.99 -5.14
N ALA A 75 -3.31 -2.41 -5.73
CA ALA A 75 -3.30 -3.26 -6.92
C ALA A 75 -2.62 -2.60 -8.14
N HIS A 76 -2.80 -1.29 -8.32
CA HIS A 76 -2.07 -0.52 -9.35
C HIS A 76 -0.58 -0.39 -9.00
N LEU A 77 -0.27 -0.10 -7.73
CA LEU A 77 1.11 0.07 -7.27
C LEU A 77 1.95 -1.19 -7.48
N TYR A 78 1.43 -2.36 -7.12
CA TYR A 78 2.15 -3.63 -7.32
C TYR A 78 2.31 -4.01 -8.80
N LYS A 79 1.54 -3.43 -9.72
CA LYS A 79 1.75 -3.59 -11.16
C LYS A 79 2.86 -2.67 -11.68
N LEU A 80 2.95 -1.45 -11.15
CA LEU A 80 3.96 -0.47 -11.56
C LEU A 80 5.31 -0.69 -10.89
N LEU A 81 5.29 -1.15 -9.64
CA LEU A 81 6.45 -1.36 -8.79
C LEU A 81 6.32 -2.71 -8.05
N PRO A 82 6.56 -3.85 -8.74
CA PRO A 82 6.35 -5.19 -8.17
C PRO A 82 7.23 -5.48 -6.95
N ASP A 83 8.45 -4.91 -6.91
CA ASP A 83 9.37 -5.00 -5.76
C ASP A 83 8.99 -4.09 -4.58
N PHE A 84 7.86 -3.38 -4.66
CA PHE A 84 7.41 -2.54 -3.55
C PHE A 84 7.10 -3.38 -2.31
N ASP A 85 7.77 -3.08 -1.20
CA ASP A 85 7.42 -3.61 0.10
C ASP A 85 7.47 -2.48 1.15
N PRO A 86 6.35 -2.19 1.87
CA PRO A 86 6.32 -1.10 2.84
C PRO A 86 7.34 -1.28 3.97
N ARG A 87 7.79 -2.53 4.24
CA ARG A 87 8.77 -2.83 5.28
C ARG A 87 10.16 -2.30 4.94
N ASN A 88 10.49 -2.19 3.65
CA ASN A 88 11.74 -1.55 3.19
C ASN A 88 11.81 -0.07 3.58
N TYR A 89 10.65 0.54 3.86
CA TYR A 89 10.49 1.92 4.28
C TYR A 89 10.18 2.06 5.77
N GLY A 90 10.20 0.96 6.54
CA GLY A 90 9.90 0.96 7.97
C GLY A 90 8.40 0.92 8.32
N PHE A 91 7.54 0.59 7.35
CA PHE A 91 6.08 0.56 7.52
C PHE A 91 5.52 -0.87 7.43
N LYS A 92 4.42 -1.13 8.15
CA LYS A 92 3.78 -2.46 8.15
C LYS A 92 2.86 -2.67 6.95
N GLN A 93 2.32 -1.59 6.39
CA GLN A 93 1.28 -1.61 5.37
C GLN A 93 1.30 -0.33 4.53
N LEU A 94 0.72 -0.38 3.33
CA LEU A 94 0.65 0.74 2.38
C LEU A 94 -0.01 1.98 2.99
N SER A 95 -1.04 1.83 3.83
CA SER A 95 -1.67 2.98 4.47
C SER A 95 -0.69 3.80 5.31
N ASP A 96 0.28 3.15 5.96
CA ASP A 96 1.25 3.85 6.81
C ASP A 96 2.28 4.62 5.97
N VAL A 97 2.59 4.11 4.76
CA VAL A 97 3.41 4.80 3.76
C VAL A 97 2.68 6.04 3.25
N ILE A 98 1.41 5.91 2.86
CA ILE A 98 0.61 7.04 2.34
C ILE A 98 0.45 8.13 3.40
N ARG A 99 0.34 7.79 4.69
CA ARG A 99 0.30 8.76 5.79
C ARG A 99 1.54 9.66 5.87
N GLN A 100 2.68 9.25 5.31
CA GLN A 100 3.88 10.08 5.26
C GLN A 100 3.85 11.13 4.15
N LEU A 101 2.92 11.01 3.19
CA LEU A 101 2.79 11.96 2.10
C LEU A 101 1.94 13.16 2.56
N PRO A 102 2.51 14.38 2.62
CA PRO A 102 1.78 15.53 3.15
C PRO A 102 0.58 15.91 2.28
N THR A 103 0.65 15.64 0.98
CA THR A 103 -0.39 15.93 -0.03
C THR A 103 -1.56 14.95 -0.01
N MET A 104 -1.49 13.87 0.76
CA MET A 104 -2.51 12.82 0.79
C MET A 104 -3.16 12.70 2.18
N ALA A 105 -4.42 12.30 2.20
CA ALA A 105 -5.18 11.96 3.39
C ALA A 105 -5.81 10.58 3.24
N LEU A 106 -6.00 9.88 4.37
CA LEU A 106 -6.72 8.61 4.41
C LEU A 106 -8.04 8.77 5.14
N VAL A 107 -9.11 8.37 4.49
CA VAL A 107 -10.47 8.35 5.05
C VAL A 107 -10.91 6.91 5.21
N ARG A 108 -11.43 6.56 6.39
CA ARG A 108 -12.00 5.24 6.66
C ARG A 108 -13.52 5.35 6.68
N GLU A 109 -14.19 4.55 5.86
CA GLU A 109 -15.63 4.41 5.87
C GLU A 109 -15.99 3.07 6.52
N GLN A 110 -16.75 3.13 7.62
CA GLN A 110 -17.33 1.95 8.27
C GLN A 110 -18.81 1.86 7.90
N ARG A 111 -19.23 0.66 7.50
CA ARG A 111 -20.63 0.33 7.24
C ARG A 111 -21.06 -0.76 8.20
N ALA A 112 -22.27 -0.64 8.75
CA ALA A 112 -22.81 -1.66 9.64
C ALA A 112 -22.87 -3.02 8.94
N GLY A 113 -22.28 -4.05 9.55
CA GLY A 113 -22.24 -5.41 9.01
C GLY A 113 -21.26 -5.63 7.84
N ALA A 114 -20.42 -4.67 7.49
CA ALA A 114 -19.45 -4.79 6.40
C ALA A 114 -18.03 -4.40 6.84
N PRO A 115 -16.97 -4.92 6.18
CA PRO A 115 -15.60 -4.52 6.48
C PRO A 115 -15.39 -3.03 6.20
N SER A 116 -14.46 -2.41 6.96
CA SER A 116 -14.11 -1.01 6.75
C SER A 116 -13.40 -0.83 5.41
N VAL A 117 -13.76 0.19 4.64
CA VAL A 117 -13.07 0.55 3.40
C VAL A 117 -12.21 1.79 3.66
N VAL A 118 -11.00 1.80 3.12
CA VAL A 118 -10.08 2.93 3.24
C VAL A 118 -9.94 3.61 1.88
N TYR A 119 -10.07 4.92 1.86
CA TYR A 119 -9.91 5.77 0.70
C TYR A 119 -8.71 6.69 0.86
N VAL A 120 -8.09 7.04 -0.25
CA VAL A 120 -7.05 8.05 -0.38
C VAL A 120 -7.65 9.28 -1.05
N GLU A 121 -7.41 10.44 -0.47
CA GLU A 121 -7.86 11.74 -0.98
C GLU A 121 -6.66 12.67 -1.10
N ARG A 122 -6.63 13.49 -2.16
CA ARG A 122 -5.65 14.56 -2.28
C ARG A 122 -6.07 15.72 -1.39
N LYS A 123 -5.18 16.19 -0.51
CA LYS A 123 -5.42 17.41 0.26
C LYS A 123 -5.41 18.58 -0.72
N GLN A 124 -6.56 19.22 -0.89
CA GLN A 124 -6.64 20.51 -1.57
C GLN A 124 -5.90 21.51 -0.68
N GLY A 125 -4.84 22.12 -1.21
CA GLY A 125 -4.08 23.18 -0.56
C GLY A 125 -4.83 24.50 -0.60
#